data_AF-A0A8H6PWV7-F1
#
_entry.id   AF-A0A8H6PWV7-F1
#
_cell.length_a   1.000
_cell.length_b   1.000
_cell.length_c   1.000
_cell.angle_alpha   90.00
_cell.angle_beta   90.00
_cell.angle_gamma   90.00
#
_symmetry.space_group_name_H-M   'P 1'
#
loop_
_entity.id
_entity.type
_entity.pdbx_description
1 polymer ?
#
loop_
_entity_poly.entity_id
_entity_poly.type
_entity_poly.pdbx_seq_one_letter_code
_entity_poly.pdbx_strand_id
1 'polypeptide(L)'
;MTPLAVLALGNAVTPFTCRVPAQIKKARVQRAARKRAALAAHQAQAQGSVTGPAPGSDAEFELLASEFAQPRWVERASAQEILQACAALGLVRTHTRPPALVSWLYRPRLRRFVEYLALDDELIRQGGGVPAMEAVEVRIAVEERGGVGVADGKEGWEAEREERRWLERWLERA
;
A
#
# COMPACT_ATOMS: atom_id res chain seq x y z
N MET A 1 27.79 -9.97 12.72
CA MET A 1 26.40 -9.53 13.02
C MET A 1 25.84 -10.44 14.08
N THR A 2 25.49 -9.93 15.26
CA THR A 2 24.97 -10.76 16.37
C THR A 2 23.44 -10.89 16.29
N PRO A 3 22.84 -11.95 16.86
CA PRO A 3 21.39 -12.10 16.95
C PRO A 3 20.68 -10.91 17.60
N LEU A 4 21.34 -10.24 18.56
CA LEU A 4 20.86 -9.01 19.20
C LEU A 4 20.78 -7.82 18.24
N ALA A 5 21.74 -7.68 17.31
CA ALA A 5 21.72 -6.62 16.30
C ALA A 5 20.54 -6.80 15.32
N VAL A 6 20.17 -8.05 15.01
CA VAL A 6 19.00 -8.37 14.15
C VAL A 6 17.68 -8.00 14.82
N LEU A 7 17.57 -8.19 16.14
CA LEU A 7 16.39 -7.78 16.91
C LEU A 7 16.29 -6.24 17.02
N ALA A 8 17.43 -5.56 17.19
CA ALA A 8 17.48 -4.09 17.29
C ALA A 8 17.23 -3.38 15.95
N LEU A 9 17.82 -3.87 14.85
CA LEU A 9 17.71 -3.27 13.51
C LEU A 9 16.45 -3.73 12.76
N GLY A 10 15.90 -4.89 13.14
CA GLY A 10 14.64 -5.43 12.64
C GLY A 10 14.53 -5.45 11.11
N ASN A 11 13.38 -4.98 10.62
CA ASN A 11 13.00 -5.00 9.20
C ASN A 11 13.89 -4.15 8.28
N ALA A 12 14.83 -3.36 8.82
CA ALA A 12 15.76 -2.58 8.02
C ALA A 12 16.86 -3.45 7.39
N VAL A 13 17.16 -4.61 8.00
CA VAL A 13 18.27 -5.47 7.58
C VAL A 13 17.81 -6.90 7.27
N THR A 14 16.69 -7.35 7.84
CA THR A 14 16.15 -8.70 7.56
C THR A 14 15.30 -8.74 6.29
N PRO A 15 15.64 -9.65 5.33
CA PRO A 15 14.76 -9.97 4.21
C PRO A 15 13.39 -10.41 4.70
N PHE A 16 12.34 -10.20 3.89
CA PHE A 16 10.98 -10.55 4.29
C PHE A 16 10.84 -12.01 4.73
N THR A 17 11.47 -12.92 3.99
CA THR A 17 11.50 -14.37 4.28
C THR A 17 12.20 -14.72 5.59
N CYS A 18 13.01 -13.82 6.15
CA CYS A 18 13.74 -14.03 7.40
C CYS A 18 13.10 -13.28 8.59
N ARG A 19 11.94 -12.64 8.42
CA ARG A 19 11.29 -11.87 9.48
C ARG A 19 10.44 -12.77 10.37
N VAL A 20 10.54 -12.56 11.67
CA VAL A 20 9.65 -13.24 12.63
C VAL A 20 8.23 -12.64 12.60
N PRO A 21 7.19 -13.40 12.96
CA PRO A 21 5.80 -12.92 12.89
C PRO A 21 5.55 -11.58 13.61
N ALA A 22 6.17 -11.37 14.77
CA ALA A 22 6.07 -10.11 15.51
C ALA A 22 6.63 -8.91 14.74
N GLN A 23 7.71 -9.10 13.97
CA GLN A 23 8.31 -8.06 13.13
C GLN A 23 7.41 -7.71 11.95
N ILE A 24 6.73 -8.70 11.36
CA ILE A 24 5.76 -8.51 10.28
C ILE A 24 4.54 -7.73 10.80
N LYS A 25 3.95 -8.16 11.94
CA LYS A 25 2.82 -7.47 12.57
C LYS A 25 3.15 -6.02 12.88
N LYS A 26 4.33 -5.75 13.47
CA LYS A 26 4.79 -4.38 13.75
C LYS A 26 4.96 -3.54 12.47
N ALA A 27 5.53 -4.12 11.41
CA ALA A 27 5.64 -3.43 10.12
C ALA A 27 4.29 -3.06 9.54
N ARG A 28 3.31 -3.96 9.60
CA ARG A 28 1.93 -3.74 9.11
C ARG A 28 1.25 -2.60 9.85
N VAL A 29 1.30 -2.60 11.19
CA VAL A 29 0.76 -1.50 12.02
C VAL A 29 1.40 -0.17 11.64
N GLN A 30 2.73 -0.13 11.49
CA GLN A 30 3.43 1.09 11.07
C GLN A 30 3.09 1.51 9.64
N ARG A 31 2.86 0.56 8.72
CA ARG A 31 2.46 0.84 7.33
C ARG A 31 1.04 1.40 7.30
N ALA A 32 0.10 0.82 8.05
CA ALA A 32 -1.26 1.33 8.20
C ALA A 32 -1.29 2.75 8.76
N ALA A 33 -0.50 3.04 9.80
CA ALA A 33 -0.42 4.38 10.37
C ALA A 33 0.14 5.41 9.37
N ARG A 34 1.19 5.04 8.62
CA ARG A 34 1.77 5.91 7.58
C ARG A 34 0.81 6.16 6.43
N LYS A 35 0.08 5.13 5.99
CA LYS A 35 -0.99 5.26 5.00
C LYS A 35 -2.04 6.25 5.48
N ARG A 36 -2.62 6.01 6.66
CA ARG A 36 -3.66 6.90 7.24
C ARG A 36 -3.20 8.35 7.31
N ALA A 37 -1.97 8.60 7.75
CA ALA A 37 -1.41 9.95 7.80
C ALA A 37 -1.26 10.59 6.40
N ALA A 38 -0.83 9.82 5.40
CA ALA A 38 -0.70 10.32 4.03
C ALA A 38 -2.06 10.62 3.37
N LEU A 39 -3.06 9.75 3.59
CA LEU A 39 -4.41 9.96 3.06
C LEU A 39 -5.11 11.14 3.73
N ALA A 40 -4.93 11.31 5.04
CA ALA A 40 -5.44 12.50 5.75
C ALA A 40 -4.79 13.79 5.22
N ALA A 41 -3.48 13.79 4.98
CA ALA A 41 -2.80 14.95 4.39
C ALA A 41 -3.29 15.25 2.96
N HIS A 42 -3.58 14.22 2.17
CA HIS A 42 -4.16 14.37 0.83
C HIS A 42 -5.56 15.00 0.89
N GLN A 43 -6.44 14.49 1.77
CA GLN A 43 -7.79 15.05 1.95
C GLN A 43 -7.78 16.47 2.51
N ALA A 44 -6.85 16.80 3.41
CA ALA A 44 -6.71 18.15 3.93
C ALA A 44 -6.38 19.14 2.80
N GLN A 45 -5.55 18.74 1.85
CA GLN A 45 -5.19 19.55 0.70
C GLN A 45 -6.33 19.63 -0.34
N ALA A 46 -7.01 18.52 -0.63
CA ALA A 46 -8.02 18.45 -1.68
C ALA A 46 -9.39 19.00 -1.27
N GLN A 47 -9.78 18.83 0.00
CA GLN A 47 -11.14 19.06 0.49
C GLN A 47 -11.19 19.88 1.80
N GLY A 48 -10.04 20.25 2.38
CA GLY A 48 -9.98 20.93 3.67
C GLY A 48 -10.30 20.05 4.89
N SER A 49 -10.48 18.74 4.70
CA SER A 49 -10.76 17.78 5.78
C SER A 49 -9.48 17.25 6.41
N VAL A 50 -9.33 17.40 7.72
CA VAL A 50 -8.17 16.85 8.47
C VAL A 50 -8.29 15.35 8.77
N THR A 51 -9.46 14.76 8.53
CA THR A 51 -9.69 13.32 8.67
C THR A 51 -9.62 12.65 7.31
N GLY A 52 -8.75 11.64 7.19
CA GLY A 52 -8.62 10.74 6.04
C GLY A 52 -9.82 9.80 5.87
N PRO A 53 -9.95 9.10 4.72
CA PRO A 53 -10.96 8.06 4.56
C PRO A 53 -10.69 6.91 5.55
N ALA A 54 -11.75 6.25 6.00
CA ALA A 54 -11.61 5.11 6.90
C ALA A 54 -10.92 3.92 6.19
N PRO A 55 -10.07 3.14 6.89
CA PRO A 55 -9.44 1.96 6.31
C PRO A 55 -10.47 0.99 5.73
N GLY A 56 -10.25 0.53 4.51
CA GLY A 56 -11.15 -0.40 3.81
C GLY A 56 -12.49 0.22 3.35
N SER A 57 -12.71 1.52 3.54
CA SER A 57 -13.90 2.19 3.00
C SER A 57 -13.83 2.32 1.49
N ASP A 58 -14.99 2.48 0.84
CA ASP A 58 -15.06 2.74 -0.60
C ASP A 58 -14.32 4.02 -1.00
N ALA A 59 -14.32 5.05 -0.14
CA ALA A 59 -13.57 6.27 -0.38
C ALA A 59 -12.05 6.06 -0.36
N GLU A 60 -11.54 5.19 0.52
CA GLU A 60 -10.12 4.80 0.49
C GLU A 60 -9.82 3.98 -0.76
N PHE A 61 -10.67 3.00 -1.08
CA PHE A 61 -10.51 2.14 -2.24
C PHE A 61 -10.46 2.95 -3.54
N GLU A 62 -11.42 3.85 -3.78
CA GLU A 62 -11.48 4.68 -4.98
C GLU A 62 -10.24 5.58 -5.12
N LEU A 63 -9.78 6.19 -4.03
CA LEU A 63 -8.57 7.00 -4.06
C LEU A 63 -7.32 6.17 -4.41
N LEU A 64 -7.22 4.94 -3.91
CA LEU A 64 -6.09 4.06 -4.25
C LEU A 64 -6.16 3.56 -5.69
N ALA A 65 -7.30 3.00 -6.10
CA ALA A 65 -7.47 2.29 -7.37
C ALA A 65 -7.69 3.23 -8.56
N SER A 66 -8.50 4.28 -8.39
CA SER A 66 -8.90 5.20 -9.46
C SER A 66 -7.98 6.43 -9.58
N GLU A 67 -7.08 6.64 -8.62
CA GLU A 67 -6.11 7.74 -8.64
C GLU A 67 -4.67 7.27 -8.45
N PHE A 68 -4.27 6.87 -7.24
CA PHE A 68 -2.84 6.67 -6.93
C PHE A 68 -2.18 5.55 -7.75
N ALA A 69 -2.97 4.55 -8.15
CA ALA A 69 -2.53 3.45 -9.00
C ALA A 69 -2.74 3.70 -10.51
N GLN A 70 -3.06 4.94 -10.93
CA GLN A 70 -3.32 5.25 -12.35
C GLN A 70 -2.15 5.99 -13.01
N PRO A 71 -1.59 5.50 -14.14
CA PRO A 71 -0.48 6.15 -14.82
C PRO A 71 -0.76 7.61 -15.18
N ARG A 72 -1.98 7.89 -15.67
CA ARG A 72 -2.39 9.26 -16.04
C ARG A 72 -2.42 10.21 -14.84
N TRP A 73 -2.83 9.71 -13.67
CA TRP A 73 -2.81 10.49 -12.44
C TRP A 73 -1.37 10.77 -12.01
N VAL A 74 -0.49 9.76 -12.08
CA VAL A 74 0.93 9.89 -11.73
C VAL A 74 1.63 10.95 -12.58
N GLU A 75 1.24 11.20 -13.82
CA GLU A 75 1.86 12.26 -14.64
C GLU A 75 1.39 13.68 -14.26
N ARG A 76 0.11 13.84 -13.89
CA ARG A 76 -0.48 15.16 -13.61
C ARG A 76 -0.38 15.60 -12.14
N ALA A 77 -0.21 14.65 -11.23
CA ALA A 77 -0.22 14.92 -9.78
C ALA A 77 0.89 15.92 -9.40
N SER A 78 0.59 16.80 -8.46
CA SER A 78 1.55 17.73 -7.86
C SER A 78 2.66 16.99 -7.10
N ALA A 79 3.73 17.70 -6.75
CA ALA A 79 4.83 17.11 -6.00
C ALA A 79 4.37 16.54 -4.65
N GLN A 80 3.45 17.23 -3.97
CA GLN A 80 2.93 16.83 -2.67
C GLN A 80 2.05 15.57 -2.77
N GLU A 81 1.18 15.50 -3.77
CA GLU A 81 0.33 14.33 -4.04
C GLU A 81 1.16 13.08 -4.34
N ILE A 82 2.26 13.21 -5.12
CA ILE A 82 3.16 12.09 -5.39
C ILE A 82 3.77 11.54 -4.09
N LEU A 83 4.17 12.40 -3.15
CA LEU A 83 4.74 11.97 -1.87
C LEU A 83 3.70 11.29 -0.98
N GLN A 84 2.47 11.79 -0.97
CA GLN A 84 1.33 11.19 -0.27
C GLN A 84 1.00 9.81 -0.85
N ALA A 85 0.89 9.69 -2.18
CA ALA A 85 0.66 8.43 -2.87
C ALA A 85 1.79 7.42 -2.60
N CYS A 86 3.05 7.84 -2.71
CA CYS A 86 4.19 7.01 -2.36
C CYS A 86 4.12 6.49 -0.92
N ALA A 87 3.68 7.32 0.04
CA ALA A 87 3.58 6.90 1.43
C ALA A 87 2.38 5.97 1.67
N ALA A 88 1.25 6.25 1.04
CA ALA A 88 0.03 5.44 1.10
C ALA A 88 0.26 4.02 0.55
N LEU A 89 0.96 3.91 -0.58
CA LEU A 89 1.32 2.65 -1.22
C LEU A 89 2.56 1.98 -0.58
N GLY A 90 3.14 2.58 0.47
CA GLY A 90 4.26 1.98 1.21
C GLY A 90 5.63 2.10 0.54
N LEU A 91 5.76 2.89 -0.53
CA LEU A 91 7.02 3.12 -1.24
C LEU A 91 8.00 4.01 -0.47
N VAL A 92 7.50 4.88 0.41
CA VAL A 92 8.29 5.75 1.30
C VAL A 92 7.71 5.73 2.72
N ARG A 93 8.56 5.99 3.72
CA ARG A 93 8.13 5.99 5.14
C ARG A 93 7.40 7.26 5.58
N THR A 94 7.46 8.34 4.82
CA THR A 94 6.81 9.62 5.16
C THR A 94 6.45 10.38 3.88
N HIS A 95 5.32 11.09 3.91
CA HIS A 95 4.84 11.97 2.84
C HIS A 95 5.44 13.38 2.93
N THR A 96 6.24 13.69 3.95
CA THR A 96 6.86 15.01 4.18
C THR A 96 8.27 15.15 3.62
N ARG A 97 8.62 14.35 2.60
CA ARG A 97 9.94 14.46 1.95
C ARG A 97 10.07 15.77 1.18
N PRO A 98 11.30 16.26 0.92
CA PRO A 98 11.48 17.49 0.16
C PRO A 98 10.89 17.38 -1.26
N PRO A 99 10.02 18.32 -1.68
CA PRO A 99 9.40 18.31 -3.02
C PRO A 99 10.41 18.33 -4.18
N ALA A 100 11.60 18.91 -3.95
CA ALA A 100 12.69 18.93 -4.92
C ALA A 100 13.14 17.53 -5.38
N LEU A 101 12.85 16.49 -4.60
CA LEU A 101 13.19 15.11 -4.95
C LEU A 101 12.15 14.43 -5.85
N VAL A 102 10.97 15.03 -6.03
CA VAL A 102 9.85 14.35 -6.66
C VAL A 102 10.09 14.07 -8.14
N SER A 103 10.53 15.06 -8.90
CA SER A 103 10.69 14.92 -10.35
C SER A 103 11.74 13.87 -10.72
N TRP A 104 12.80 13.72 -9.93
CA TRP A 104 13.91 12.84 -10.26
C TRP A 104 13.86 11.47 -9.55
N LEU A 105 13.23 11.37 -8.38
CA LEU A 105 13.20 10.14 -7.59
C LEU A 105 11.80 9.57 -7.43
N TYR A 106 10.88 10.34 -6.83
CA TYR A 106 9.62 9.77 -6.35
C TYR A 106 8.57 9.57 -7.45
N ARG A 107 8.45 10.47 -8.42
CA ARG A 107 7.54 10.26 -9.55
C ARG A 107 7.99 9.09 -10.44
N PRO A 108 9.27 8.96 -10.83
CA PRO A 108 9.74 7.77 -11.55
C PRO A 108 9.54 6.47 -10.76
N ARG A 109 9.77 6.52 -9.43
CA ARG A 109 9.54 5.36 -8.54
C ARG A 109 8.06 4.95 -8.49
N LEU A 110 7.16 5.92 -8.34
CA LEU A 110 5.71 5.64 -8.34
C LEU A 110 5.24 5.12 -9.70
N ARG A 111 5.71 5.72 -10.80
CA ARG A 111 5.40 5.27 -12.16
C ARG A 111 5.76 3.79 -12.36
N ARG A 112 7.01 3.41 -12.03
CA ARG A 112 7.46 2.02 -12.12
C ARG A 112 6.66 1.09 -11.21
N PHE A 113 6.23 1.57 -10.05
CA PHE A 113 5.40 0.78 -9.16
C PHE A 113 3.99 0.55 -9.71
N VAL A 114 3.39 1.56 -10.34
CA VAL A 114 2.10 1.42 -11.00
C VAL A 114 2.18 0.45 -12.19
N GLU A 115 3.25 0.52 -12.98
CA GLU A 115 3.53 -0.47 -14.04
C GLU A 115 3.67 -1.89 -13.48
N TYR A 116 4.35 -2.03 -12.33
CA TYR A 116 4.45 -3.29 -11.61
C TYR A 116 3.08 -3.82 -11.17
N LEU A 117 2.22 -2.97 -10.59
CA LEU A 117 0.87 -3.38 -10.18
C LEU A 117 0.05 -3.87 -11.37
N ALA A 118 0.11 -3.17 -12.51
CA ALA A 118 -0.61 -3.58 -13.71
C ALA A 118 -0.14 -4.96 -14.23
N LEU A 119 1.18 -5.21 -14.21
CA LEU A 119 1.72 -6.52 -14.56
C LEU A 119 1.29 -7.61 -13.56
N ASP A 120 1.33 -7.31 -12.26
CA ASP A 120 0.92 -8.22 -11.20
C ASP A 120 -0.57 -8.57 -11.29
N ASP A 121 -1.43 -7.57 -11.54
CA ASP A 121 -2.87 -7.75 -11.78
C ASP A 121 -3.12 -8.71 -12.97
N GLU A 122 -2.36 -8.57 -14.06
CA GLU A 122 -2.46 -9.48 -15.21
C GLU A 122 -2.03 -10.91 -14.87
N LEU A 123 -0.91 -11.07 -14.16
CA LEU A 123 -0.42 -12.39 -13.74
C LEU A 123 -1.42 -13.08 -12.80
N ILE A 124 -2.05 -12.35 -11.89
CA ILE A 124 -3.09 -12.90 -11.00
C ILE A 124 -4.28 -13.40 -11.84
N ARG A 125 -4.73 -12.64 -12.83
CA ARG A 125 -5.84 -13.06 -13.72
C ARG A 125 -5.48 -14.31 -14.51
N GLN A 126 -4.29 -14.36 -15.09
CA GLN A 126 -3.79 -15.54 -15.83
C GLN A 126 -3.63 -16.77 -14.92
N GLY A 127 -3.28 -16.57 -13.65
CA GLY A 127 -3.11 -17.61 -12.64
C GLY A 127 -4.40 -18.19 -12.07
N GLY A 128 -5.58 -17.84 -12.60
CA GLY A 128 -6.87 -18.31 -12.11
C GLY A 128 -7.57 -17.35 -11.14
N GLY A 129 -7.06 -16.12 -11.01
CA GLY A 129 -7.64 -15.07 -10.18
C GLY A 129 -7.46 -15.28 -8.68
N VAL A 130 -8.10 -14.40 -7.88
CA VAL A 130 -8.04 -14.46 -6.41
C VAL A 130 -8.42 -15.82 -5.83
N PRO A 131 -9.41 -16.58 -6.35
CA PRO A 131 -9.74 -17.90 -5.80
C PRO A 131 -8.60 -18.92 -5.87
N ALA A 132 -7.68 -18.78 -6.83
CA ALA A 132 -6.54 -19.69 -7.01
C ALA A 132 -5.33 -19.33 -6.12
N MET A 133 -5.35 -18.16 -5.47
CA MET A 133 -4.24 -17.68 -4.64
C MET A 133 -4.28 -18.23 -3.23
N GLU A 134 -3.09 -18.47 -2.68
CA GLU A 134 -2.91 -18.78 -1.25
C GLU A 134 -3.22 -17.55 -0.37
N ALA A 135 -3.67 -17.77 0.86
CA ALA A 135 -4.06 -16.68 1.77
C ALA A 135 -2.95 -15.64 2.00
N VAL A 136 -1.69 -16.09 2.01
CA VAL A 136 -0.53 -15.22 2.15
C VAL A 136 -0.29 -14.35 0.91
N GLU A 137 -0.54 -14.87 -0.28
CA GLU A 137 -0.38 -14.13 -1.54
C GLU A 137 -1.45 -13.05 -1.64
N VAL A 138 -2.70 -13.37 -1.29
CA VAL A 138 -3.80 -12.40 -1.22
C VAL A 138 -3.43 -11.25 -0.28
N ARG A 139 -2.96 -11.56 0.93
CA ARG A 139 -2.53 -10.56 1.92
C ARG A 139 -1.44 -9.64 1.35
N ILE A 140 -0.43 -10.20 0.68
CA ILE A 140 0.67 -9.44 0.09
C ILE A 140 0.15 -8.52 -1.02
N ALA A 141 -0.64 -9.07 -1.96
CA ALA A 141 -1.21 -8.33 -3.08
C ALA A 141 -2.08 -7.15 -2.62
N VAL A 142 -2.93 -7.37 -1.60
CA VAL A 142 -3.74 -6.32 -0.95
C VAL A 142 -2.85 -5.25 -0.31
N GLU A 143 -1.82 -5.64 0.44
CA GLU A 143 -0.92 -4.69 1.09
C GLU A 143 -0.15 -3.82 0.09
N GLU A 144 0.29 -4.38 -1.03
CA GLU A 144 1.01 -3.67 -2.09
C GLU A 144 0.14 -2.63 -2.79
N ARG A 145 -1.13 -2.94 -3.00
CA ARG A 145 -2.14 -2.02 -3.55
C ARG A 145 -2.64 -0.98 -2.54
N GLY A 146 -2.12 -1.00 -1.31
CA GLY A 146 -2.46 -0.04 -0.26
C GLY A 146 -3.62 -0.47 0.65
N GLY A 147 -4.18 -1.66 0.47
CA GLY A 147 -5.24 -2.25 1.31
C GLY A 147 -4.79 -2.66 2.72
N VAL A 148 -3.63 -2.22 3.20
CA VAL A 148 -3.20 -2.45 4.58
C VAL A 148 -4.22 -1.86 5.57
N GLY A 149 -4.81 -2.70 6.41
CA GLY A 149 -5.86 -2.33 7.36
C GLY A 149 -7.30 -2.57 6.91
N VAL A 150 -7.52 -3.09 5.70
CA VAL A 150 -8.85 -3.55 5.23
C VAL A 150 -9.47 -4.57 6.18
N ALA A 151 -8.64 -5.44 6.76
CA ALA A 151 -9.05 -6.45 7.72
C ALA A 151 -8.77 -6.08 9.19
N ASP A 152 -8.62 -4.79 9.51
CA ASP A 152 -8.37 -4.36 10.90
C ASP A 152 -9.51 -4.82 11.83
N GLY A 153 -9.14 -5.41 12.97
CA GLY A 153 -10.10 -5.96 13.94
C GLY A 153 -10.68 -7.34 13.60
N LYS A 154 -10.26 -7.96 12.48
CA LYS A 154 -10.67 -9.30 12.06
C LYS A 154 -9.49 -10.27 12.15
N GLU A 155 -9.77 -11.56 12.35
CA GLU A 155 -8.73 -12.60 12.45
C GLU A 155 -9.08 -13.84 11.62
N GLY A 156 -8.06 -14.63 11.28
CA GLY A 156 -8.20 -15.89 10.55
C GLY A 156 -9.00 -15.75 9.25
N TRP A 157 -10.00 -16.61 9.11
CA TRP A 157 -10.83 -16.73 7.92
C TRP A 157 -11.63 -15.46 7.60
N GLU A 158 -12.04 -14.68 8.62
CA GLU A 158 -12.78 -13.43 8.39
C GLU A 158 -11.88 -12.39 7.75
N ALA A 159 -10.65 -12.27 8.25
CA ALA A 159 -9.67 -11.34 7.72
C ALA A 159 -9.31 -11.69 6.26
N GLU A 160 -9.09 -12.97 5.98
CA GLU A 160 -8.82 -13.45 4.62
C GLU A 160 -9.98 -13.18 3.66
N ARG A 161 -11.22 -13.45 4.08
CA ARG A 161 -12.40 -13.23 3.24
C ARG A 161 -12.55 -11.75 2.82
N GLU A 162 -12.29 -10.81 3.72
CA GLU A 162 -12.34 -9.38 3.37
C GLU A 162 -11.27 -8.98 2.37
N GLU A 163 -10.07 -9.53 2.52
CA GLU A 163 -8.97 -9.26 1.60
C GLU A 163 -9.20 -9.84 0.22
N ARG A 164 -9.73 -11.06 0.14
CA ARG A 164 -10.13 -11.66 -1.14
C ARG A 164 -11.17 -10.78 -1.83
N ARG A 165 -12.23 -10.38 -1.12
CA ARG A 165 -13.26 -9.48 -1.67
C ARG A 165 -12.69 -8.13 -2.12
N TRP A 166 -11.78 -7.55 -1.34
CA TRP A 166 -11.15 -6.29 -1.69
C TRP A 166 -10.27 -6.42 -2.94
N LEU A 167 -9.50 -7.50 -3.06
CA LEU A 167 -8.64 -7.75 -4.20
C LEU A 167 -9.44 -8.09 -5.46
N GLU A 168 -10.53 -8.85 -5.35
CA GLU A 168 -11.46 -9.11 -6.44
C GLU A 168 -11.99 -7.80 -7.02
N ARG A 169 -12.49 -6.90 -6.15
CA ARG A 169 -12.93 -5.56 -6.55
C ARG A 169 -11.82 -4.74 -7.22
N TRP A 170 -10.59 -4.84 -6.72
CA TRP A 170 -9.44 -4.18 -7.33
C TRP A 170 -9.22 -4.65 -8.77
N LEU A 171 -9.21 -5.97 -8.98
CA LEU A 171 -8.96 -6.57 -10.29
C LEU A 171 -10.09 -6.36 -11.29
N GLU A 172 -11.32 -6.15 -10.84
CA GLU A 172 -12.44 -5.75 -11.71
C GLU A 172 -12.31 -4.30 -12.22
N ARG A 173 -11.57 -3.47 -11.48
CA ARG A 173 -11.43 -2.03 -11.75
C ARG A 173 -10.16 -1.70 -12.55
N ALA A 174 -9.09 -2.46 -12.32
CA ALA A 174 -7.74 -2.22 -12.86
C ALA A 174 -7.58 -2.56 -14.34
#